data_AF-A0A945YZF3-F1
#
_entry.id   AF-A0A945YZF3-F1
#
_cell.length_a   1.000
_cell.length_b   1.000
_cell.length_c   1.000
_cell.angle_alpha   90.00
_cell.angle_beta   90.00
_cell.angle_gamma   90.00
#
_symmetry.space_group_name_H-M   'P 1'
#
loop_
_entity.id
_entity.type
_entity.pdbx_description
1 polymer ?
#
loop_
_entity_poly.entity_id
_entity_poly.type
_entity_poly.pdbx_seq_one_letter_code
_entity_poly.pdbx_strand_id
1 'polypeptide(L)'
;MKKTFFALIVFIISFSCLYVNVCHSDNVISRETNSMKTKRVLKDKEINEINKYPRYFEIVKNDGKDLEVRIGEMVPDAKSYYYRLYKNDNKVVSFKKVNVAEPDIGVIKTKITETGKYTFMIFLNDTEYRVGAPWRIVTNPIKKLINRIFRNPVWAQDVFVVKSDPDGLSKSRVDELAEKYAPFLFVDSEEHYFPASIDYLLNKEDTDESLNEINISLKFRKIAYGSKKKVVRRTRLTGVARKNIDKIQYKDFGKVLPYNGDNISELDTIGINPFDLFNGKNLREFLEKRKDNKDFVTVYYSFFPNPNQQKKEVIINYHFLYIYDSKTEVIGDLKKASHIFDRESISIVFEWDKSKPDLDPQPKSVIYGAHLPGQLITLKREDNGEEQEWRTRRVKVEWNDAYKIEISKNKESHPIVAIAKGSHATYPVPGIYAVNPIDIIETKEPASTDKLLLPSSFSYDSKMNEILRGNNNVISYKLKDLKLGSITSSSPNSLLAFSGYIVDIIGLTDAKFPPFTERETKIENWVNGTEDDPVHDWDPDKVDKTTQVKLEKLVKDIGDNLTKEVISKKTKDDSGNKKS
;
A
#
# COMPACT_ATOMS: atom_id res chain seq x y z
N MET A 1 11.15 -16.57 -62.44
CA MET A 1 11.82 -15.60 -63.35
C MET A 1 11.38 -14.19 -62.94
N LYS A 2 12.30 -13.22 -62.74
CA LYS A 2 12.09 -11.77 -62.44
C LYS A 2 11.18 -11.44 -61.22
N LYS A 3 11.69 -11.03 -60.04
CA LYS A 3 12.44 -9.81 -59.61
C LYS A 3 11.60 -8.52 -59.49
N THR A 4 11.92 -7.77 -58.41
CA THR A 4 11.74 -6.31 -58.16
C THR A 4 10.30 -5.77 -58.03
N PHE A 5 9.98 -5.03 -56.97
CA PHE A 5 10.55 -3.69 -56.73
C PHE A 5 10.87 -3.36 -55.26
N PHE A 6 11.97 -2.63 -55.08
CA PHE A 6 12.43 -2.02 -53.82
C PHE A 6 12.46 -0.51 -54.06
N ALA A 7 12.00 0.31 -53.11
CA ALA A 7 12.06 1.78 -53.25
C ALA A 7 12.43 2.43 -51.91
N LEU A 8 13.74 2.46 -51.66
CA LEU A 8 14.38 3.28 -50.64
C LEU A 8 14.51 4.71 -51.21
N ILE A 9 14.11 5.75 -50.46
CA ILE A 9 14.49 7.13 -50.77
C ILE A 9 15.24 7.70 -49.57
N VAL A 10 16.55 7.82 -49.74
CA VAL A 10 17.45 8.66 -48.95
C VAL A 10 17.68 9.93 -49.76
N PHE A 11 17.65 11.10 -49.11
CA PHE A 11 18.15 12.34 -49.70
C PHE A 11 19.05 13.08 -48.70
N ILE A 12 19.96 13.89 -49.23
CA ILE A 12 21.30 14.08 -48.65
C ILE A 12 21.69 15.57 -48.66
N ILE A 13 22.33 16.01 -47.55
CA ILE A 13 23.37 17.05 -47.45
C ILE A 13 23.04 18.55 -47.74
N SER A 14 23.10 19.32 -46.64
CA SER A 14 23.79 20.61 -46.42
C SER A 14 23.52 21.88 -47.26
N PHE A 15 23.45 23.02 -46.54
CA PHE A 15 24.40 24.14 -46.75
C PHE A 15 24.57 24.98 -45.45
N SER A 16 25.64 25.79 -45.41
CA SER A 16 26.25 26.39 -44.21
C SER A 16 26.22 27.92 -44.15
N CYS A 17 26.38 28.51 -42.95
CA CYS A 17 27.30 29.62 -42.60
C CYS A 17 27.09 30.03 -41.12
N LEU A 18 28.06 29.98 -40.20
CA LEU A 18 29.26 30.84 -40.02
C LEU A 18 28.96 32.31 -39.70
N TYR A 19 29.18 32.71 -38.44
CA TYR A 19 29.91 33.92 -38.09
C TYR A 19 30.64 33.73 -36.74
N VAL A 20 31.87 34.25 -36.65
CA VAL A 20 32.80 34.11 -35.52
C VAL A 20 33.42 35.49 -35.23
N ASN A 21 33.70 35.75 -33.93
CA ASN A 21 34.70 36.65 -33.33
C ASN A 21 34.11 37.50 -32.18
N VAL A 22 34.80 37.94 -31.10
CA VAL A 22 35.97 37.49 -30.27
C VAL A 22 36.57 38.75 -29.61
N CYS A 23 36.81 38.72 -28.27
CA CYS A 23 37.57 39.72 -27.46
C CYS A 23 37.01 41.18 -27.43
N HIS A 24 37.35 42.14 -26.55
CA HIS A 24 38.10 42.32 -25.27
C HIS A 24 37.65 43.70 -24.67
N SER A 25 37.90 44.17 -23.43
CA SER A 25 38.41 43.63 -22.15
C SER A 25 38.17 44.67 -21.00
N ASP A 26 38.65 44.37 -19.78
CA ASP A 26 39.09 45.29 -18.70
C ASP A 26 38.15 46.24 -17.90
N ASN A 27 38.01 45.88 -16.61
CA ASN A 27 38.27 46.68 -15.40
C ASN A 27 37.69 48.11 -15.21
N VAL A 28 36.78 48.24 -14.23
CA VAL A 28 36.77 49.37 -13.27
C VAL A 28 36.50 48.85 -11.85
N ILE A 29 37.33 49.26 -10.89
CA ILE A 29 37.16 49.03 -9.44
C ILE A 29 36.31 50.15 -8.84
N SER A 30 35.29 49.83 -8.04
CA SER A 30 34.88 50.70 -6.91
C SER A 30 34.14 49.92 -5.82
N ARG A 31 34.02 50.55 -4.64
CA ARG A 31 33.79 49.92 -3.33
C ARG A 31 32.31 49.68 -2.99
N GLU A 32 32.13 48.74 -2.05
CA GLU A 32 31.15 48.75 -0.96
C GLU A 32 29.65 48.91 -1.30
N THR A 33 28.91 47.80 -1.15
CA THR A 33 27.65 47.80 -0.39
C THR A 33 27.35 46.38 0.13
N ASN A 34 28.04 46.00 1.21
CA ASN A 34 27.83 44.73 1.89
C ASN A 34 26.65 44.83 2.86
N SER A 35 25.44 44.42 2.43
CA SER A 35 24.49 43.63 3.24
C SER A 35 23.24 43.25 2.42
N MET A 36 22.46 42.28 2.91
CA MET A 36 21.13 41.86 2.39
C MET A 36 21.03 41.11 1.02
N LYS A 37 22.08 40.48 0.48
CA LYS A 37 21.90 39.51 -0.64
C LYS A 37 22.28 38.04 -0.37
N THR A 38 23.13 37.75 0.61
CA THR A 38 23.64 36.38 0.85
C THR A 38 22.71 35.46 1.65
N LYS A 39 21.49 35.90 2.02
CA LYS A 39 20.47 35.07 2.70
C LYS A 39 19.28 34.62 1.82
N ARG A 40 19.24 34.98 0.53
CA ARG A 40 18.19 34.53 -0.41
C ARG A 40 18.59 33.31 -1.25
N VAL A 41 19.83 33.30 -1.75
CA VAL A 41 20.31 32.27 -2.70
C VAL A 41 20.29 30.83 -2.15
N LEU A 42 20.38 30.64 -0.82
CA LEU A 42 20.25 29.31 -0.20
C LEU A 42 18.80 28.86 0.02
N LYS A 43 17.84 29.79 0.18
CA LYS A 43 16.40 29.43 0.24
C LYS A 43 15.83 29.17 -1.16
N ASP A 44 16.29 29.91 -2.17
CA ASP A 44 15.79 29.74 -3.53
C ASP A 44 16.24 28.42 -4.18
N LYS A 45 17.28 27.74 -3.67
CA LYS A 45 17.64 26.38 -4.12
C LYS A 45 16.68 25.31 -3.58
N GLU A 46 16.40 25.30 -2.28
CA GLU A 46 15.42 24.36 -1.70
C GLU A 46 14.01 24.59 -2.28
N ILE A 47 13.59 25.86 -2.43
CA ILE A 47 12.25 26.18 -2.94
C ILE A 47 12.07 25.80 -4.43
N ASN A 48 13.13 25.85 -5.25
CA ASN A 48 13.03 25.42 -6.65
C ASN A 48 13.07 23.89 -6.83
N GLU A 49 13.68 23.12 -5.92
CA GLU A 49 13.56 21.65 -5.93
C GLU A 49 12.18 21.16 -5.44
N ILE A 50 11.51 21.94 -4.59
CA ILE A 50 10.21 21.59 -3.97
C ILE A 50 9.03 21.46 -4.97
N ASN A 51 9.16 22.02 -6.19
CA ASN A 51 8.07 22.18 -7.17
C ASN A 51 8.29 21.45 -8.52
N LYS A 52 9.13 20.41 -8.57
CA LYS A 52 9.32 19.58 -9.80
C LYS A 52 8.01 18.93 -10.32
N TYR A 53 7.05 18.67 -9.43
CA TYR A 53 5.78 18.01 -9.76
C TYR A 53 4.60 18.78 -9.14
N PRO A 54 3.40 18.76 -9.76
CA PRO A 54 2.22 19.37 -9.18
C PRO A 54 1.80 18.67 -7.88
N ARG A 55 1.07 19.39 -7.03
CA ARG A 55 0.43 18.86 -5.81
C ARG A 55 -1.05 19.20 -5.87
N TYR A 56 -1.88 18.23 -6.26
CA TYR A 56 -3.32 18.47 -6.46
C TYR A 56 -4.13 18.32 -5.19
N PHE A 57 -3.73 17.44 -4.27
CA PHE A 57 -4.47 17.14 -3.05
C PHE A 57 -3.54 16.69 -1.94
N GLU A 58 -3.55 17.38 -0.81
CA GLU A 58 -2.67 17.16 0.33
C GLU A 58 -3.51 16.86 1.58
N ILE A 59 -3.27 15.71 2.22
CA ILE A 59 -3.78 15.45 3.57
C ILE A 59 -2.85 16.18 4.53
N VAL A 60 -3.32 17.29 5.10
CA VAL A 60 -2.54 18.16 6.01
C VAL A 60 -2.64 17.66 7.45
N LYS A 61 -3.83 17.22 7.86
CA LYS A 61 -4.10 16.75 9.23
C LYS A 61 -4.99 15.51 9.19
N ASN A 62 -4.62 14.47 9.93
CA ASN A 62 -5.44 13.30 10.23
C ASN A 62 -5.09 12.89 11.66
N ASP A 63 -5.99 13.12 12.63
CA ASP A 63 -5.73 12.86 14.07
C ASP A 63 -6.85 12.06 14.75
N GLY A 64 -7.74 11.48 13.95
CA GLY A 64 -8.93 10.76 14.42
C GLY A 64 -10.07 11.64 14.98
N LYS A 65 -9.89 12.96 15.09
CA LYS A 65 -10.95 13.93 15.45
C LYS A 65 -11.26 14.87 14.31
N ASP A 66 -10.21 15.38 13.66
CA ASP A 66 -10.23 16.27 12.51
C ASP A 66 -9.49 15.64 11.32
N LEU A 67 -10.07 15.83 10.14
CA LEU A 67 -9.39 15.65 8.86
C LEU A 67 -9.32 17.00 8.17
N GLU A 68 -8.10 17.44 7.85
CA GLU A 68 -7.85 18.64 7.05
C GLU A 68 -7.13 18.28 5.76
N VAL A 69 -7.71 18.69 4.64
CA VAL A 69 -7.21 18.47 3.28
C VAL A 69 -7.01 19.82 2.61
N ARG A 70 -5.83 20.08 2.05
CA ARG A 70 -5.58 21.22 1.15
C ARG A 70 -5.72 20.73 -0.30
N ILE A 71 -6.53 21.43 -1.10
CA ILE A 71 -6.56 21.20 -2.55
C ILE A 71 -5.69 22.24 -3.27
N GLY A 72 -4.95 21.80 -4.28
CA GLY A 72 -4.15 22.65 -5.16
C GLY A 72 -4.88 23.01 -6.45
N GLU A 73 -4.14 23.58 -7.40
CA GLU A 73 -4.65 23.94 -8.72
C GLU A 73 -4.81 22.70 -9.63
N MET A 74 -5.96 22.01 -9.51
CA MET A 74 -6.32 20.84 -10.32
C MET A 74 -6.61 21.16 -11.80
N VAL A 75 -6.97 22.41 -12.09
CA VAL A 75 -7.33 22.95 -13.39
C VAL A 75 -6.74 24.36 -13.51
N PRO A 76 -5.99 24.68 -14.58
CA PRO A 76 -5.42 26.01 -14.77
C PRO A 76 -6.47 27.13 -14.66
N ASP A 77 -6.08 28.23 -14.02
CA ASP A 77 -6.86 29.47 -13.82
C ASP A 77 -8.15 29.32 -12.99
N ALA A 78 -8.41 28.13 -12.43
CA ALA A 78 -9.60 27.89 -11.63
C ALA A 78 -9.48 28.55 -10.25
N LYS A 79 -10.23 29.64 -10.02
CA LYS A 79 -10.20 30.40 -8.75
C LYS A 79 -10.92 29.72 -7.57
N SER A 80 -11.79 28.75 -7.85
CA SER A 80 -12.55 28.03 -6.84
C SER A 80 -13.07 26.69 -7.35
N TYR A 81 -13.24 25.74 -6.44
CA TYR A 81 -13.93 24.47 -6.67
C TYR A 81 -15.13 24.31 -5.75
N TYR A 82 -15.90 23.27 -5.99
CA TYR A 82 -16.97 22.78 -5.13
C TYR A 82 -16.65 21.33 -4.75
N TYR A 83 -16.77 20.97 -3.48
CA TYR A 83 -16.51 19.59 -3.05
C TYR A 83 -17.77 18.89 -2.51
N ARG A 84 -17.78 17.57 -2.65
CA ARG A 84 -18.65 16.63 -1.92
C ARG A 84 -17.79 15.72 -1.06
N LEU A 85 -18.34 15.29 0.06
CA LEU A 85 -17.74 14.30 0.95
C LEU A 85 -18.71 13.13 1.13
N TYR A 86 -18.17 11.92 0.97
CA TYR A 86 -18.82 10.67 1.33
C TYR A 86 -18.03 10.04 2.49
N LYS A 87 -18.73 9.39 3.41
CA LYS A 87 -18.15 8.57 4.48
C LYS A 87 -18.71 7.16 4.34
N ASN A 88 -17.86 6.15 4.20
CA ASN A 88 -18.25 4.75 4.01
C ASN A 88 -19.32 4.62 2.91
N ASP A 89 -19.06 5.25 1.75
CA ASP A 89 -19.92 5.36 0.57
C ASP A 89 -21.27 6.11 0.76
N ASN A 90 -21.59 6.58 1.97
CA ASN A 90 -22.75 7.41 2.27
C ASN A 90 -22.44 8.90 2.08
N LYS A 91 -23.31 9.63 1.37
CA LYS A 91 -23.15 11.07 1.08
C LYS A 91 -23.45 11.91 2.32
N VAL A 92 -22.46 12.69 2.81
CA VAL A 92 -22.62 13.54 4.00
C VAL A 92 -22.48 15.05 3.75
N VAL A 93 -21.83 15.47 2.65
CA VAL A 93 -21.79 16.88 2.22
C VAL A 93 -22.36 17.00 0.80
N SER A 94 -23.35 17.89 0.63
CA SER A 94 -24.09 18.08 -0.63
C SER A 94 -23.29 18.80 -1.71
N PHE A 95 -22.82 20.00 -1.37
CA PHE A 95 -21.80 20.80 -2.02
C PHE A 95 -21.35 21.92 -1.09
N LYS A 96 -20.05 22.20 -1.04
CA LYS A 96 -19.50 23.42 -0.43
C LYS A 96 -18.42 23.99 -1.33
N LYS A 97 -18.46 25.31 -1.56
CA LYS A 97 -17.45 26.05 -2.31
C LYS A 97 -16.17 26.18 -1.49
N VAL A 98 -15.03 26.06 -2.15
CA VAL A 98 -13.68 26.30 -1.63
C VAL A 98 -12.93 27.15 -2.66
N ASN A 99 -12.35 28.27 -2.23
CA ASN A 99 -11.51 29.10 -3.10
C ASN A 99 -10.09 28.51 -3.10
N VAL A 100 -9.32 28.73 -4.17
CA VAL A 100 -7.95 28.17 -4.36
C VAL A 100 -6.94 29.19 -4.90
N ALA A 101 -7.33 30.45 -5.01
CA ALA A 101 -6.51 31.51 -5.63
C ALA A 101 -5.40 32.08 -4.73
N GLU A 102 -5.24 31.56 -3.50
CA GLU A 102 -4.25 32.01 -2.51
C GLU A 102 -3.65 30.79 -1.79
N PRO A 103 -2.34 30.75 -1.46
CA PRO A 103 -1.66 29.54 -0.94
C PRO A 103 -2.27 28.95 0.34
N ASP A 104 -2.87 29.80 1.17
CA ASP A 104 -3.49 29.43 2.45
C ASP A 104 -5.01 29.18 2.33
N ILE A 105 -5.59 29.40 1.14
CA ILE A 105 -7.02 29.26 0.88
C ILE A 105 -7.23 28.11 -0.09
N GLY A 106 -7.84 27.04 0.41
CA GLY A 106 -7.92 25.74 -0.26
C GLY A 106 -8.16 24.57 0.72
N VAL A 107 -8.30 24.86 2.02
CA VAL A 107 -8.41 23.86 3.08
C VAL A 107 -9.87 23.45 3.31
N ILE A 108 -10.14 22.17 3.15
CA ILE A 108 -11.37 21.49 3.56
C ILE A 108 -11.12 20.88 4.94
N LYS A 109 -11.85 21.36 5.95
CA LYS A 109 -11.85 20.79 7.31
C LYS A 109 -13.14 19.99 7.54
N THR A 110 -13.03 18.77 8.07
CA THR A 110 -14.17 17.92 8.41
C THR A 110 -13.92 17.13 9.70
N LYS A 111 -14.99 16.87 10.46
CA LYS A 111 -14.91 16.04 11.68
C LYS A 111 -14.96 14.56 11.34
N ILE A 112 -14.07 13.80 11.96
CA ILE A 112 -14.03 12.34 11.90
C ILE A 112 -15.08 11.82 12.90
N THR A 113 -16.16 11.25 12.39
CA THR A 113 -17.32 10.79 13.19
C THR A 113 -17.39 9.27 13.32
N GLU A 114 -16.72 8.58 12.40
CA GLU A 114 -16.67 7.14 12.19
C GLU A 114 -15.31 6.79 11.55
N THR A 115 -14.80 5.59 11.85
CA THR A 115 -13.65 4.99 11.17
C THR A 115 -14.06 4.55 9.76
N GLY A 116 -13.12 4.60 8.81
CA GLY A 116 -13.33 4.08 7.45
C GLY A 116 -12.97 5.08 6.35
N LYS A 117 -13.58 4.90 5.18
CA LYS A 117 -13.23 5.57 3.92
C LYS A 117 -13.97 6.88 3.73
N TYR A 118 -13.23 7.98 3.59
CA TYR A 118 -13.74 9.33 3.35
C TYR A 118 -13.36 9.74 1.92
N THR A 119 -14.33 9.74 1.01
CA THR A 119 -14.10 10.08 -0.41
C THR A 119 -14.41 11.55 -0.67
N PHE A 120 -13.40 12.30 -1.08
CA PHE A 120 -13.53 13.70 -1.49
C PHE A 120 -13.70 13.76 -3.00
N MET A 121 -14.82 14.32 -3.46
CA MET A 121 -15.08 14.56 -4.89
C MET A 121 -15.08 16.06 -5.16
N ILE A 122 -14.14 16.54 -5.96
CA ILE A 122 -13.95 17.97 -6.30
C ILE A 122 -14.51 18.25 -7.70
N PHE A 123 -15.18 19.39 -7.89
CA PHE A 123 -15.88 19.80 -9.11
C PHE A 123 -15.57 21.27 -9.41
N LEU A 124 -15.54 21.67 -10.68
CA LEU A 124 -15.36 23.09 -11.06
C LEU A 124 -16.56 23.97 -10.72
N ASN A 125 -17.78 23.42 -10.87
CA ASN A 125 -19.04 24.13 -10.70
C ASN A 125 -19.93 23.40 -9.71
N ASP A 126 -20.86 24.13 -9.09
CA ASP A 126 -21.95 23.49 -8.37
C ASP A 126 -22.79 22.67 -9.36
N THR A 127 -22.79 21.35 -9.20
CA THR A 127 -23.56 20.45 -10.07
C THR A 127 -25.00 20.30 -9.61
N GLU A 128 -25.35 20.86 -8.44
CA GLU A 128 -26.71 21.24 -8.11
C GLU A 128 -27.06 22.52 -8.89
N TYR A 129 -27.32 22.32 -10.19
CA TYR A 129 -28.28 23.12 -10.96
C TYR A 129 -29.65 23.00 -10.26
N ARG A 130 -29.80 23.65 -9.12
CA ARG A 130 -31.03 23.67 -8.31
C ARG A 130 -32.08 24.43 -9.10
N VAL A 131 -33.16 23.69 -9.39
CA VAL A 131 -34.55 24.13 -9.20
C VAL A 131 -34.76 25.63 -9.45
N GLY A 132 -34.91 26.01 -10.72
CA GLY A 132 -35.13 27.40 -11.14
C GLY A 132 -35.29 27.55 -12.65
N ALA A 133 -34.63 26.70 -13.44
CA ALA A 133 -34.93 26.54 -14.85
C ALA A 133 -36.13 25.58 -15.03
N PRO A 134 -37.28 26.05 -15.54
CA PRO A 134 -38.48 25.21 -15.69
C PRO A 134 -38.28 24.10 -16.72
N TRP A 135 -39.26 23.19 -16.80
CA TRP A 135 -39.43 21.98 -17.65
C TRP A 135 -38.68 21.89 -18.99
N ARG A 136 -38.36 23.02 -19.64
CA ARG A 136 -37.50 23.14 -20.85
C ARG A 136 -36.10 22.51 -20.74
N ILE A 137 -35.58 22.17 -19.55
CA ILE A 137 -34.31 21.43 -19.42
C ILE A 137 -34.45 19.95 -19.84
N VAL A 138 -35.64 19.35 -19.70
CA VAL A 138 -35.83 17.91 -19.95
C VAL A 138 -35.77 17.58 -21.45
N THR A 139 -36.14 18.53 -22.32
CA THR A 139 -36.25 18.34 -23.77
C THR A 139 -35.02 18.80 -24.58
N ASN A 140 -34.12 19.63 -24.03
CA ASN A 140 -32.96 20.13 -24.78
C ASN A 140 -31.72 19.19 -24.63
N PRO A 141 -31.28 18.49 -25.69
CA PRO A 141 -30.19 17.53 -25.61
C PRO A 141 -28.83 18.16 -25.28
N ILE A 142 -28.59 19.42 -25.68
CA ILE A 142 -27.35 20.14 -25.39
C ILE A 142 -27.29 20.50 -23.90
N LYS A 143 -28.38 20.98 -23.30
CA LYS A 143 -28.43 21.25 -21.85
C LYS A 143 -28.36 19.96 -21.01
N LYS A 144 -28.94 18.87 -21.49
CA LYS A 144 -28.79 17.53 -20.88
C LYS A 144 -27.34 17.01 -20.98
N LEU A 145 -26.65 17.29 -22.08
CA LEU A 145 -25.23 17.03 -22.25
C LEU A 145 -24.39 17.88 -21.29
N ILE A 146 -24.65 19.19 -21.19
CA ILE A 146 -24.00 20.14 -20.26
C ILE A 146 -24.17 19.73 -18.78
N ASN A 147 -25.37 19.33 -18.36
CA ASN A 147 -25.57 18.82 -16.99
C ASN A 147 -24.85 17.48 -16.76
N ARG A 148 -24.74 16.62 -17.78
CA ARG A 148 -23.98 15.36 -17.72
C ARG A 148 -22.46 15.58 -17.74
N ILE A 149 -22.01 16.65 -18.42
CA ILE A 149 -20.64 17.16 -18.46
C ILE A 149 -20.22 17.53 -17.03
N PHE A 150 -20.91 18.47 -16.41
CA PHE A 150 -20.50 19.04 -15.12
C PHE A 150 -20.70 18.11 -13.92
N ARG A 151 -21.59 17.10 -14.00
CA ARG A 151 -21.83 16.11 -12.93
C ARG A 151 -20.67 15.16 -12.60
N ASN A 152 -19.53 15.21 -13.32
CA ASN A 152 -18.37 14.38 -13.02
C ASN A 152 -17.34 15.20 -12.23
N PRO A 153 -16.70 14.63 -11.20
CA PRO A 153 -15.64 15.32 -10.49
C PRO A 153 -14.41 15.54 -11.38
N VAL A 154 -13.69 16.64 -11.15
CA VAL A 154 -12.34 16.85 -11.68
C VAL A 154 -11.29 16.10 -10.87
N TRP A 155 -11.54 15.82 -9.58
CA TRP A 155 -10.69 15.00 -8.72
C TRP A 155 -11.55 14.16 -7.77
N ALA A 156 -11.18 12.92 -7.52
CA ALA A 156 -11.82 12.03 -6.57
C ALA A 156 -10.74 11.26 -5.83
N GLN A 157 -10.62 11.45 -4.51
CA GLN A 157 -9.60 10.82 -3.69
C GLN A 157 -10.21 10.20 -2.44
N ASP A 158 -9.89 8.93 -2.22
CA ASP A 158 -10.18 8.22 -0.98
C ASP A 158 -9.12 8.53 0.07
N VAL A 159 -9.56 8.89 1.27
CA VAL A 159 -8.72 9.08 2.47
C VAL A 159 -9.32 8.20 3.58
N PHE A 160 -8.52 7.47 4.33
CA PHE A 160 -9.02 6.74 5.51
C PHE A 160 -8.68 7.49 6.78
N VAL A 161 -9.54 7.27 7.75
CA VAL A 161 -9.44 7.83 9.08
C VAL A 161 -9.80 6.74 10.08
N VAL A 162 -9.09 6.72 11.21
CA VAL A 162 -9.48 5.94 12.38
C VAL A 162 -10.03 6.94 13.38
N LYS A 163 -11.30 6.80 13.76
CA LYS A 163 -11.92 7.66 14.76
C LYS A 163 -11.17 7.52 16.09
N SER A 164 -10.80 8.65 16.67
CA SER A 164 -10.25 8.70 18.03
C SER A 164 -11.29 8.17 19.01
N ASP A 165 -10.87 7.20 19.84
CA ASP A 165 -11.68 6.55 20.86
C ASP A 165 -11.02 6.84 22.23
N PRO A 166 -11.40 7.92 22.93
CA PRO A 166 -10.76 8.33 24.18
C PRO A 166 -10.88 7.29 25.30
N ASP A 167 -11.97 6.51 25.26
CA ASP A 167 -12.29 5.43 26.19
C ASP A 167 -11.80 4.06 25.66
N GLY A 168 -11.03 4.06 24.58
CA GLY A 168 -10.42 2.88 23.97
C GLY A 168 -9.10 2.49 24.63
N LEU A 169 -8.44 1.45 24.09
CA LEU A 169 -7.09 1.08 24.52
C LEU A 169 -6.11 2.22 24.27
N SER A 170 -5.27 2.53 25.27
CA SER A 170 -4.18 3.49 25.11
C SER A 170 -3.14 2.97 24.10
N LYS A 171 -2.42 3.90 23.45
CA LYS A 171 -1.41 3.53 22.46
C LYS A 171 -0.36 2.55 23.01
N SER A 172 0.12 2.74 24.24
CA SER A 172 1.08 1.80 24.87
C SER A 172 0.50 0.38 24.95
N ARG A 173 -0.76 0.22 25.37
CA ARG A 173 -1.40 -1.10 25.47
C ARG A 173 -1.70 -1.72 24.11
N VAL A 174 -1.99 -0.92 23.09
CA VAL A 174 -2.08 -1.40 21.70
C VAL A 174 -0.73 -1.94 21.23
N ASP A 175 0.37 -1.27 21.59
CA ASP A 175 1.72 -1.63 21.16
C ASP A 175 2.20 -2.90 21.90
N GLU A 176 1.97 -2.97 23.21
CA GLU A 176 2.19 -4.16 24.05
C GLU A 176 1.38 -5.37 23.55
N LEU A 177 0.11 -5.17 23.17
CA LEU A 177 -0.75 -6.22 22.60
C LEU A 177 -0.22 -6.67 21.22
N ALA A 178 0.19 -5.73 20.37
CA ALA A 178 0.75 -6.02 19.06
C ALA A 178 2.09 -6.78 19.14
N GLU A 179 2.94 -6.46 20.11
CA GLU A 179 4.19 -7.19 20.40
C GLU A 179 3.92 -8.59 20.98
N LYS A 180 3.00 -8.70 21.95
CA LYS A 180 2.64 -9.96 22.64
C LYS A 180 2.05 -11.03 21.71
N TYR A 181 1.37 -10.62 20.64
CA TYR A 181 0.72 -11.53 19.69
C TYR A 181 1.33 -11.44 18.27
N ALA A 182 2.52 -10.85 18.13
CA ALA A 182 3.21 -10.72 16.86
C ALA A 182 3.45 -12.10 16.20
N PRO A 183 3.14 -12.29 14.89
CA PRO A 183 3.17 -13.60 14.26
C PRO A 183 4.58 -14.13 14.01
N PHE A 184 4.74 -15.44 14.02
CA PHE A 184 5.96 -16.11 13.58
C PHE A 184 5.73 -16.64 12.16
N LEU A 185 6.57 -16.25 11.20
CA LEU A 185 6.33 -16.53 9.79
C LEU A 185 7.24 -17.67 9.32
N PHE A 186 6.65 -18.75 8.84
CA PHE A 186 7.35 -19.85 8.17
C PHE A 186 7.43 -19.56 6.67
N VAL A 187 8.63 -19.73 6.10
CA VAL A 187 8.96 -19.30 4.73
C VAL A 187 9.84 -20.35 4.05
N ASP A 188 9.66 -20.52 2.74
CA ASP A 188 10.37 -21.50 1.90
C ASP A 188 11.89 -21.25 1.79
N SER A 189 12.68 -22.32 1.68
CA SER A 189 14.14 -22.26 1.51
C SER A 189 14.58 -21.54 0.24
N GLU A 190 13.77 -21.53 -0.82
CA GLU A 190 14.01 -20.79 -2.06
C GLU A 190 13.37 -19.40 -2.09
N GLU A 191 12.66 -18.98 -1.03
CA GLU A 191 12.13 -17.60 -0.97
C GLU A 191 13.24 -16.58 -0.70
N HIS A 192 13.26 -15.51 -1.48
CA HIS A 192 14.25 -14.45 -1.42
C HIS A 192 13.63 -13.06 -1.15
N TYR A 193 12.31 -12.92 -1.17
CA TYR A 193 11.60 -11.66 -0.90
C TYR A 193 10.90 -11.74 0.46
N PHE A 194 11.38 -10.94 1.41
CA PHE A 194 10.85 -10.90 2.77
C PHE A 194 9.98 -9.64 2.98
N PRO A 195 9.07 -9.63 3.97
CA PRO A 195 8.32 -8.43 4.34
C PRO A 195 9.27 -7.27 4.66
N ALA A 196 9.14 -6.13 3.99
CA ALA A 196 10.10 -5.03 3.97
C ALA A 196 9.51 -3.72 4.50
N SER A 197 10.40 -2.78 4.84
CA SER A 197 10.01 -1.44 5.28
C SER A 197 9.49 -0.59 4.10
N ILE A 198 8.58 0.35 4.36
CA ILE A 198 8.12 1.34 3.35
C ILE A 198 9.30 2.18 2.84
N ASP A 199 10.32 2.43 3.65
CA ASP A 199 11.52 3.16 3.24
C ASP A 199 12.43 2.33 2.33
N TYR A 200 12.48 1.00 2.51
CA TYR A 200 13.13 0.07 1.59
C TYR A 200 12.38 -0.01 0.24
N LEU A 201 11.04 -0.10 0.26
CA LEU A 201 10.22 -0.02 -0.95
C LEU A 201 10.48 1.30 -1.71
N LEU A 202 10.65 2.41 -1.01
CA LEU A 202 10.92 3.73 -1.59
C LEU A 202 12.41 3.99 -1.91
N ASN A 203 13.27 2.97 -1.85
CA ASN A 203 14.72 3.06 -2.11
C ASN A 203 15.44 4.12 -1.25
N LYS A 204 15.01 4.30 0.00
CA LYS A 204 15.66 5.15 1.01
C LYS A 204 16.53 4.36 1.99
N GLU A 205 16.22 3.07 2.16
CA GLU A 205 17.06 2.08 2.84
C GLU A 205 17.67 1.17 1.75
N ASP A 206 18.95 0.79 1.90
CA ASP A 206 19.70 -0.01 0.91
C ASP A 206 19.66 0.61 -0.51
N THR A 207 20.04 1.89 -0.63
CA THR A 207 19.81 2.67 -1.87
C THR A 207 20.53 2.10 -3.08
N ASP A 208 19.78 1.66 -4.08
CA ASP A 208 20.28 1.36 -5.42
C ASP A 208 20.21 2.63 -6.30
N GLU A 209 21.35 3.21 -6.65
CA GLU A 209 21.41 4.41 -7.50
C GLU A 209 20.95 4.16 -8.94
N SER A 210 20.95 2.92 -9.42
CA SER A 210 20.44 2.57 -10.75
C SER A 210 18.91 2.58 -10.80
N LEU A 211 18.25 2.22 -9.68
CA LEU A 211 16.81 2.34 -9.48
C LEU A 211 16.36 3.81 -9.40
N ASN A 212 17.15 4.67 -8.77
CA ASN A 212 16.85 6.10 -8.57
C ASN A 212 16.55 6.90 -9.85
N GLU A 213 17.16 6.52 -10.97
CA GLU A 213 17.03 7.20 -12.26
C GLU A 213 15.95 6.60 -13.18
N ILE A 214 15.27 5.53 -12.75
CA ILE A 214 14.15 4.94 -13.51
C ILE A 214 13.00 5.94 -13.56
N ASN A 215 12.51 6.16 -14.78
CA ASN A 215 11.39 7.04 -15.06
C ASN A 215 10.11 6.21 -15.23
N ILE A 216 9.15 6.42 -14.33
CA ILE A 216 7.78 5.93 -14.45
C ILE A 216 6.82 7.08 -14.81
N SER A 217 5.53 6.80 -14.94
CA SER A 217 4.52 7.84 -15.18
C SER A 217 3.26 7.61 -14.34
N LEU A 218 2.71 8.68 -13.78
CA LEU A 218 1.36 8.65 -13.19
C LEU A 218 0.36 9.07 -14.27
N LYS A 219 -0.34 8.07 -14.82
CA LYS A 219 -1.39 8.26 -15.82
C LYS A 219 -2.73 8.48 -15.14
N PHE A 220 -3.64 9.22 -15.77
CA PHE A 220 -5.03 9.31 -15.31
C PHE A 220 -5.95 8.66 -16.35
N ARG A 221 -6.59 7.53 -15.99
CA ARG A 221 -7.28 6.62 -16.93
C ARG A 221 -8.17 7.32 -17.96
N LYS A 222 -7.81 7.18 -19.24
CA LYS A 222 -8.77 7.11 -20.34
C LYS A 222 -9.30 5.67 -20.43
N ILE A 223 -10.22 5.26 -19.54
CA ILE A 223 -10.76 3.88 -19.56
C ILE A 223 -11.43 3.54 -20.90
N ALA A 224 -10.76 2.72 -21.69
CA ALA A 224 -11.23 2.19 -22.97
C ALA A 224 -11.12 0.65 -22.98
N TYR A 225 -12.13 -0.03 -22.45
CA TYR A 225 -12.35 -1.46 -22.68
C TYR A 225 -13.85 -1.79 -22.77
N GLY A 226 -14.18 -2.83 -23.55
CA GLY A 226 -15.44 -3.60 -23.52
C GLY A 226 -16.77 -2.83 -23.56
N SER A 227 -17.29 -2.57 -24.78
CA SER A 227 -18.68 -2.24 -25.17
C SER A 227 -19.52 -1.15 -24.42
N LYS A 228 -19.26 -0.80 -23.16
CA LYS A 228 -20.01 0.22 -22.39
C LYS A 228 -19.16 1.47 -22.12
N LYS A 229 -19.06 2.31 -23.16
CA LYS A 229 -18.37 3.62 -23.29
C LYS A 229 -18.69 4.66 -22.18
N LYS A 230 -18.43 4.40 -20.90
CA LYS A 230 -18.82 5.29 -19.78
C LYS A 230 -17.75 6.31 -19.36
N VAL A 231 -16.45 5.99 -19.30
CA VAL A 231 -15.46 6.86 -18.62
C VAL A 231 -14.55 7.68 -19.56
N VAL A 232 -14.11 7.19 -20.73
CA VAL A 232 -13.50 8.09 -21.77
C VAL A 232 -14.47 9.17 -22.23
N ARG A 233 -15.78 8.91 -22.15
CA ARG A 233 -16.80 9.94 -22.36
C ARG A 233 -16.82 11.01 -21.25
N ARG A 234 -16.32 10.79 -20.03
CA ARG A 234 -16.32 11.78 -18.95
C ARG A 234 -15.33 12.92 -19.23
N THR A 235 -14.05 12.61 -19.45
CA THR A 235 -12.98 13.63 -19.61
C THR A 235 -13.08 14.42 -20.91
N ARG A 236 -13.51 13.80 -22.02
CA ARG A 236 -13.82 14.54 -23.27
C ARG A 236 -15.04 15.46 -23.15
N LEU A 237 -15.89 15.24 -22.15
CA LEU A 237 -17.10 16.03 -21.93
C LEU A 237 -16.86 17.14 -20.88
N THR A 238 -16.18 16.86 -19.76
CA THR A 238 -15.82 17.88 -18.75
C THR A 238 -14.96 19.02 -19.29
N GLY A 239 -14.26 18.84 -20.42
CA GLY A 239 -13.24 19.79 -20.92
C GLY A 239 -11.94 19.75 -20.12
N VAL A 240 -11.98 19.22 -18.89
CA VAL A 240 -10.83 19.02 -18.02
C VAL A 240 -10.15 17.70 -18.36
N ALA A 241 -9.12 17.79 -19.20
CA ALA A 241 -8.11 16.75 -19.31
C ALA A 241 -7.11 16.91 -18.16
N ARG A 242 -7.09 15.95 -17.24
CA ARG A 242 -5.99 15.84 -16.27
C ARG A 242 -4.71 15.59 -17.05
N LYS A 243 -3.65 16.33 -16.74
CA LYS A 243 -2.32 16.09 -17.30
C LYS A 243 -1.73 14.88 -16.57
N ASN A 244 -1.19 13.93 -17.32
CA ASN A 244 -0.33 12.89 -16.73
C ASN A 244 0.89 13.56 -16.08
N ILE A 245 1.47 12.87 -15.10
CA ILE A 245 2.78 13.24 -14.56
C ILE A 245 3.77 12.21 -15.12
N ASP A 246 4.30 12.52 -16.30
CA ASP A 246 5.27 11.67 -16.99
C ASP A 246 6.68 11.92 -16.41
N LYS A 247 7.57 10.90 -16.47
CA LYS A 247 8.97 10.99 -16.01
C LYS A 247 9.14 11.32 -14.52
N ILE A 248 8.38 10.64 -13.66
CA ILE A 248 8.65 10.62 -12.23
C ILE A 248 9.85 9.69 -12.01
N GLN A 249 10.94 10.21 -11.43
CA GLN A 249 12.09 9.40 -11.00
C GLN A 249 11.72 8.57 -9.76
N TYR A 250 12.23 7.35 -9.62
CA TYR A 250 11.88 6.45 -8.52
C TYR A 250 12.07 7.08 -7.12
N LYS A 251 13.19 7.77 -6.92
CA LYS A 251 13.52 8.53 -5.69
C LYS A 251 12.50 9.62 -5.30
N ASP A 252 11.63 10.02 -6.22
CA ASP A 252 10.60 11.02 -6.00
C ASP A 252 9.21 10.43 -5.70
N PHE A 253 9.03 9.10 -5.64
CA PHE A 253 7.73 8.46 -5.35
C PHE A 253 7.03 9.06 -4.12
N GLY A 254 7.73 9.13 -2.99
CA GLY A 254 7.23 9.71 -1.74
C GLY A 254 6.99 11.23 -1.79
N LYS A 255 7.43 11.93 -2.85
CA LYS A 255 7.17 13.35 -3.08
C LYS A 255 5.99 13.59 -4.03
N VAL A 256 5.63 12.60 -4.86
CA VAL A 256 4.58 12.72 -5.89
C VAL A 256 3.30 12.02 -5.50
N LEU A 257 3.36 10.72 -5.19
CA LEU A 257 2.17 9.89 -4.98
C LEU A 257 1.27 10.38 -3.84
N PRO A 258 1.81 10.83 -2.68
CA PRO A 258 0.96 11.31 -1.57
C PRO A 258 0.18 12.59 -1.88
N TYR A 259 0.52 13.31 -2.95
CA TYR A 259 -0.09 14.58 -3.35
C TYR A 259 -0.96 14.47 -4.62
N ASN A 260 -0.97 13.30 -5.27
CA ASN A 260 -1.53 13.08 -6.60
C ASN A 260 -2.33 11.77 -6.74
N GLY A 261 -2.62 11.08 -5.64
CA GLY A 261 -3.41 9.86 -5.65
C GLY A 261 -4.89 10.10 -5.88
N ASP A 262 -5.36 9.93 -7.11
CA ASP A 262 -6.79 9.95 -7.46
C ASP A 262 -7.31 8.53 -7.71
N ASN A 263 -8.59 8.30 -7.41
CA ASN A 263 -9.32 7.05 -7.59
C ASN A 263 -9.34 6.49 -9.03
N ILE A 264 -8.85 7.20 -10.05
CA ILE A 264 -8.62 6.70 -11.42
C ILE A 264 -7.17 6.90 -11.92
N SER A 265 -6.28 7.36 -11.05
CA SER A 265 -4.84 7.42 -11.34
C SER A 265 -4.22 6.02 -11.38
N GLU A 266 -3.22 5.86 -12.23
CA GLU A 266 -2.51 4.62 -12.54
C GLU A 266 -1.02 4.92 -12.44
N LEU A 267 -0.32 4.24 -11.54
CA LEU A 267 1.14 4.16 -11.59
C LEU A 267 1.52 3.19 -12.70
N ASP A 268 1.99 3.72 -13.83
CA ASP A 268 2.51 2.92 -14.94
C ASP A 268 3.95 2.51 -14.65
N THR A 269 4.13 1.25 -14.25
CA THR A 269 5.42 0.65 -13.87
C THR A 269 5.97 -0.28 -14.95
N ILE A 270 5.12 -0.67 -15.91
CA ILE A 270 5.46 -1.48 -17.10
C ILE A 270 6.09 -0.60 -18.19
N GLY A 271 5.65 0.66 -18.30
CA GLY A 271 6.17 1.64 -19.23
C GLY A 271 5.26 1.91 -20.44
N ILE A 272 5.46 3.06 -21.06
CA ILE A 272 4.59 3.59 -22.13
C ILE A 272 4.72 2.78 -23.44
N ASN A 273 5.72 1.91 -23.56
CA ASN A 273 6.11 1.29 -24.82
C ASN A 273 6.32 -0.24 -24.68
N PRO A 274 5.56 -1.07 -25.41
CA PRO A 274 5.76 -2.52 -25.44
C PRO A 274 7.17 -2.96 -25.89
N PHE A 275 7.94 -2.11 -26.58
CA PHE A 275 9.33 -2.40 -26.93
C PHE A 275 10.30 -2.28 -25.75
N ASP A 276 9.99 -1.51 -24.70
CA ASP A 276 10.87 -1.34 -23.54
C ASP A 276 10.81 -2.54 -22.57
N LEU A 277 9.74 -3.34 -22.63
CA LEU A 277 9.63 -4.66 -22.01
C LEU A 277 10.68 -5.66 -22.51
N PHE A 278 11.24 -5.47 -23.71
CA PHE A 278 12.26 -6.35 -24.29
C PHE A 278 13.70 -5.82 -24.14
N ASN A 279 13.88 -4.63 -23.56
CA ASN A 279 15.17 -3.92 -23.54
C ASN A 279 15.90 -3.93 -22.18
N GLY A 280 15.41 -4.69 -21.20
CA GLY A 280 16.13 -4.91 -19.94
C GLY A 280 16.21 -3.71 -18.99
N LYS A 281 15.22 -2.80 -19.04
CA LYS A 281 15.24 -1.47 -18.38
C LYS A 281 13.91 -1.00 -17.78
N ASN A 282 12.97 -1.91 -17.54
CA ASN A 282 11.74 -1.60 -16.82
C ASN A 282 11.95 -1.66 -15.30
N LEU A 283 11.06 -1.04 -14.53
CA LEU A 283 11.18 -0.96 -13.06
C LEU A 283 11.23 -2.35 -12.40
N ARG A 284 10.47 -3.31 -12.91
CA ARG A 284 10.33 -4.67 -12.36
C ARG A 284 11.70 -5.37 -12.24
N GLU A 285 12.52 -5.31 -13.28
CA GLU A 285 13.84 -5.98 -13.29
C GLU A 285 14.87 -5.40 -12.31
N PHE A 286 14.68 -4.17 -11.83
CA PHE A 286 15.52 -3.60 -10.78
C PHE A 286 15.02 -4.00 -9.40
N LEU A 287 13.70 -4.04 -9.19
CA LEU A 287 13.10 -4.50 -7.93
C LEU A 287 13.31 -6.00 -7.69
N GLU A 288 13.28 -6.83 -8.73
CA GLU A 288 13.67 -8.24 -8.68
C GLU A 288 15.10 -8.47 -8.16
N LYS A 289 16.03 -7.55 -8.44
CA LYS A 289 17.42 -7.67 -7.96
C LYS A 289 17.55 -7.34 -6.46
N ARG A 290 16.54 -6.69 -5.86
CA ARG A 290 16.49 -6.30 -4.44
C ARG A 290 15.93 -7.45 -3.59
N LYS A 291 16.69 -8.53 -3.54
CA LYS A 291 16.35 -9.78 -2.87
C LYS A 291 17.34 -10.13 -1.75
N ASP A 292 17.01 -11.12 -0.93
CA ASP A 292 17.83 -11.65 0.17
C ASP A 292 18.19 -10.64 1.28
N ASN A 293 17.60 -9.43 1.29
CA ASN A 293 17.94 -8.42 2.28
C ASN A 293 17.24 -8.68 3.63
N LYS A 294 18.05 -9.09 4.62
CA LYS A 294 17.59 -9.46 5.98
C LYS A 294 17.56 -8.28 6.95
N ASP A 295 18.26 -7.18 6.66
CA ASP A 295 18.43 -6.06 7.59
C ASP A 295 17.20 -5.14 7.65
N PHE A 296 16.40 -5.09 6.58
CA PHE A 296 15.22 -4.22 6.47
C PHE A 296 13.89 -4.98 6.64
N VAL A 297 13.94 -6.25 7.04
CA VAL A 297 12.74 -7.08 7.25
C VAL A 297 11.87 -6.43 8.32
N THR A 298 10.64 -6.06 7.92
CA THR A 298 9.72 -5.26 8.71
C THR A 298 8.30 -5.80 8.55
N VAL A 299 7.67 -6.12 9.67
CA VAL A 299 6.23 -6.37 9.75
C VAL A 299 5.58 -5.13 10.34
N TYR A 300 4.53 -4.63 9.69
CA TYR A 300 3.76 -3.52 10.23
C TYR A 300 2.52 -4.02 10.95
N TYR A 301 2.01 -3.28 11.93
CA TYR A 301 0.69 -3.52 12.50
C TYR A 301 -0.21 -2.28 12.46
N SER A 302 -1.52 -2.50 12.53
CA SER A 302 -2.52 -1.46 12.67
C SER A 302 -3.69 -1.95 13.52
N PHE A 303 -4.20 -1.08 14.39
CA PHE A 303 -5.27 -1.39 15.34
C PHE A 303 -6.60 -0.73 14.97
N PHE A 304 -7.70 -1.48 15.09
CA PHE A 304 -9.06 -0.99 14.87
C PHE A 304 -10.01 -1.48 15.97
N PRO A 305 -10.78 -0.60 16.63
CA PRO A 305 -11.96 -1.05 17.38
C PRO A 305 -13.03 -1.56 16.40
N ASN A 306 -13.79 -2.59 16.75
CA ASN A 306 -14.92 -3.04 15.92
C ASN A 306 -15.93 -1.86 15.77
N PRO A 307 -16.30 -1.45 14.54
CA PRO A 307 -17.27 -0.36 14.33
C PRO A 307 -18.68 -0.72 14.82
N ASN A 308 -19.01 -2.01 14.91
CA ASN A 308 -20.24 -2.48 15.51
C ASN A 308 -20.11 -2.49 17.04
N GLN A 309 -20.51 -1.39 17.68
CA GLN A 309 -20.42 -1.17 19.13
C GLN A 309 -21.16 -2.22 19.99
N GLN A 310 -21.96 -3.11 19.40
CA GLN A 310 -22.60 -4.23 20.10
C GLN A 310 -21.63 -5.39 20.35
N LYS A 311 -20.60 -5.55 19.50
CA LYS A 311 -19.54 -6.55 19.68
C LYS A 311 -18.40 -5.93 20.48
N LYS A 312 -18.04 -6.58 21.58
CA LYS A 312 -16.88 -6.25 22.43
C LYS A 312 -15.60 -6.70 21.75
N GLU A 313 -15.29 -6.19 20.56
CA GLU A 313 -14.19 -6.67 19.73
C GLU A 313 -13.21 -5.57 19.33
N VAL A 314 -11.92 -5.91 19.31
CA VAL A 314 -10.84 -5.10 18.76
C VAL A 314 -9.95 -5.96 17.86
N ILE A 315 -9.39 -5.38 16.82
CA ILE A 315 -8.65 -6.11 15.79
C ILE A 315 -7.24 -5.51 15.64
N ILE A 316 -6.23 -6.37 15.63
CA ILE A 316 -4.88 -6.02 15.15
C ILE A 316 -4.68 -6.70 13.80
N ASN A 317 -4.43 -5.92 12.76
CA ASN A 317 -3.95 -6.42 11.47
C ASN A 317 -2.42 -6.33 11.44
N TYR A 318 -1.75 -7.42 11.09
CA TYR A 318 -0.33 -7.43 10.74
C TYR A 318 -0.22 -7.41 9.22
N HIS A 319 0.63 -6.53 8.69
CA HIS A 319 0.82 -6.28 7.26
C HIS A 319 2.24 -6.66 6.86
N PHE A 320 2.31 -7.44 5.78
CA PHE A 320 3.53 -7.88 5.13
C PHE A 320 3.60 -7.12 3.80
N LEU A 321 4.64 -6.31 3.60
CA LEU A 321 4.81 -5.50 2.37
C LEU A 321 6.02 -6.02 1.61
N TYR A 322 5.86 -6.44 0.36
CA TYR A 322 6.93 -7.05 -0.43
C TYR A 322 7.36 -6.10 -1.55
N ILE A 323 8.68 -6.04 -1.78
CA ILE A 323 9.25 -5.23 -2.87
C ILE A 323 9.05 -5.84 -4.25
N TYR A 324 8.77 -7.14 -4.28
CA TYR A 324 8.54 -7.89 -5.51
C TYR A 324 7.90 -9.23 -5.15
N ASP A 325 6.93 -9.65 -5.95
CA ASP A 325 6.26 -10.95 -5.89
C ASP A 325 6.52 -11.63 -7.23
N SER A 326 7.05 -12.85 -7.20
CA SER A 326 7.46 -13.55 -8.42
C SER A 326 6.38 -14.45 -9.02
N LYS A 327 5.29 -14.77 -8.30
CA LYS A 327 4.31 -15.83 -8.65
C LYS A 327 4.95 -17.12 -9.19
N THR A 328 6.12 -17.51 -8.67
CA THR A 328 6.95 -18.66 -9.13
C THR A 328 7.56 -18.53 -10.54
N GLU A 329 7.49 -17.36 -11.18
CA GLU A 329 8.14 -17.08 -12.47
C GLU A 329 9.67 -17.14 -12.36
N VAL A 330 10.33 -17.81 -13.30
CA VAL A 330 11.80 -17.92 -13.33
C VAL A 330 12.44 -16.55 -13.54
N ILE A 331 13.55 -16.31 -12.85
CA ILE A 331 14.34 -15.09 -12.96
C ILE A 331 14.77 -14.86 -14.42
N GLY A 332 14.38 -13.72 -14.99
CA GLY A 332 14.69 -13.33 -16.38
C GLY A 332 13.70 -13.73 -17.48
N ASP A 333 12.64 -14.49 -17.19
CA ASP A 333 11.61 -14.85 -18.19
C ASP A 333 10.62 -13.69 -18.49
N LEU A 334 9.76 -13.84 -19.51
CA LEU A 334 8.70 -12.87 -19.80
C LEU A 334 7.60 -12.92 -18.73
N LYS A 335 7.74 -12.02 -17.76
CA LYS A 335 6.95 -11.96 -16.54
C LYS A 335 5.54 -11.40 -16.73
N LYS A 336 4.54 -12.25 -16.55
CA LYS A 336 3.11 -11.97 -16.81
C LYS A 336 2.28 -11.85 -15.55
N ALA A 337 2.69 -12.47 -14.44
CA ALA A 337 1.92 -12.51 -13.20
C ALA A 337 2.62 -11.85 -11.99
N SER A 338 3.92 -11.58 -12.06
CA SER A 338 4.64 -10.94 -10.94
C SER A 338 4.24 -9.47 -10.69
N HIS A 339 4.15 -9.11 -9.40
CA HIS A 339 3.88 -7.74 -8.95
C HIS A 339 5.14 -6.97 -8.58
N ILE A 340 5.14 -5.66 -8.81
CA ILE A 340 6.26 -4.77 -8.41
C ILE A 340 6.12 -4.24 -6.99
N PHE A 341 4.96 -4.37 -6.38
CA PHE A 341 4.78 -4.37 -4.93
C PHE A 341 3.64 -5.31 -4.60
N ASP A 342 3.82 -6.12 -3.57
CA ASP A 342 2.79 -7.00 -3.07
C ASP A 342 2.52 -6.71 -1.58
N ARG A 343 1.33 -7.07 -1.10
CA ARG A 343 0.93 -6.85 0.29
C ARG A 343 -0.05 -7.91 0.74
N GLU A 344 0.39 -8.67 1.74
CA GLU A 344 -0.48 -9.54 2.49
C GLU A 344 -0.67 -9.13 3.96
N SER A 345 -1.63 -9.79 4.61
CA SER A 345 -1.97 -9.49 5.99
C SER A 345 -2.72 -10.62 6.68
N ILE A 346 -2.45 -10.81 7.97
CA ILE A 346 -3.35 -11.52 8.89
C ILE A 346 -4.06 -10.53 9.82
N SER A 347 -5.20 -10.93 10.38
CA SER A 347 -5.92 -10.21 11.44
C SER A 347 -6.05 -11.10 12.67
N ILE A 348 -5.69 -10.59 13.85
CA ILE A 348 -6.08 -11.22 15.13
C ILE A 348 -7.25 -10.42 15.69
N VAL A 349 -8.36 -11.13 15.93
CA VAL A 349 -9.57 -10.59 16.54
C VAL A 349 -9.53 -10.90 18.03
N PHE A 350 -9.71 -9.90 18.87
CA PHE A 350 -9.74 -10.01 20.32
C PHE A 350 -11.11 -9.62 20.86
N GLU A 351 -11.59 -10.34 21.88
CA GLU A 351 -12.66 -9.86 22.74
C GLU A 351 -12.10 -8.90 23.80
N TRP A 352 -12.69 -7.72 23.94
CA TRP A 352 -12.32 -6.71 24.95
C TRP A 352 -13.54 -5.96 25.50
N ASP A 353 -13.73 -6.07 26.81
CA ASP A 353 -14.79 -5.38 27.52
C ASP A 353 -14.38 -3.96 27.92
N LYS A 354 -14.83 -2.95 27.17
CA LYS A 354 -14.57 -1.53 27.48
C LYS A 354 -14.99 -1.10 28.89
N SER A 355 -15.97 -1.76 29.51
CA SER A 355 -16.36 -1.44 30.90
C SER A 355 -15.38 -1.98 31.96
N LYS A 356 -14.40 -2.79 31.54
CA LYS A 356 -13.33 -3.34 32.37
C LYS A 356 -11.98 -3.05 31.70
N PRO A 357 -11.60 -1.76 31.58
CA PRO A 357 -10.44 -1.36 30.78
C PRO A 357 -9.16 -2.06 31.25
N ASP A 358 -9.01 -2.31 32.55
CA ASP A 358 -7.81 -2.95 33.14
C ASP A 358 -7.63 -4.43 32.74
N LEU A 359 -8.64 -5.08 32.16
CA LEU A 359 -8.48 -6.42 31.60
C LEU A 359 -7.82 -6.35 30.21
N ASP A 360 -6.92 -7.28 29.95
CA ASP A 360 -6.32 -7.44 28.62
C ASP A 360 -7.35 -8.02 27.64
N PRO A 361 -7.38 -7.52 26.38
CA PRO A 361 -8.09 -8.18 25.29
C PRO A 361 -7.68 -9.65 25.15
N GLN A 362 -8.65 -10.54 25.06
CA GLN A 362 -8.43 -11.97 24.90
C GLN A 362 -8.54 -12.35 23.43
N PRO A 363 -7.54 -13.02 22.83
CA PRO A 363 -7.61 -13.40 21.42
C PRO A 363 -8.70 -14.45 21.21
N LYS A 364 -9.47 -14.27 20.12
CA LYS A 364 -10.64 -15.07 19.79
C LYS A 364 -10.45 -15.85 18.49
N SER A 365 -9.88 -15.23 17.46
CA SER A 365 -9.60 -15.89 16.18
C SER A 365 -8.48 -15.21 15.40
N VAL A 366 -7.81 -15.95 14.52
CA VAL A 366 -6.88 -15.43 13.50
C VAL A 366 -7.53 -15.56 12.13
N ILE A 367 -7.40 -14.53 11.28
CA ILE A 367 -7.91 -14.50 9.91
C ILE A 367 -6.75 -14.32 8.95
N TYR A 368 -6.63 -15.22 7.98
CA TYR A 368 -5.59 -15.26 6.97
C TYR A 368 -6.15 -14.75 5.64
N GLY A 369 -5.45 -13.80 5.02
CA GLY A 369 -5.77 -13.27 3.69
C GLY A 369 -4.77 -13.79 2.66
N ALA A 370 -5.28 -14.28 1.52
CA ALA A 370 -4.44 -14.92 0.52
C ALA A 370 -4.85 -14.62 -0.93
N HIS A 371 -6.16 -14.51 -1.22
CA HIS A 371 -6.65 -14.60 -2.61
C HIS A 371 -7.88 -13.73 -2.90
N LEU A 372 -8.20 -13.59 -4.19
CA LEU A 372 -9.42 -12.95 -4.70
C LEU A 372 -10.63 -13.90 -4.54
N PRO A 373 -11.87 -13.38 -4.47
CA PRO A 373 -13.05 -14.21 -4.22
C PRO A 373 -13.34 -15.12 -5.41
N GLY A 374 -13.80 -16.33 -5.15
CA GLY A 374 -14.23 -17.30 -6.17
C GLY A 374 -13.12 -18.18 -6.74
N GLN A 375 -11.84 -17.81 -6.54
CA GLN A 375 -10.71 -18.69 -6.83
C GLN A 375 -10.82 -19.94 -5.96
N LEU A 376 -10.78 -21.13 -6.54
CA LEU A 376 -10.72 -22.37 -5.77
C LEU A 376 -9.33 -22.49 -5.16
N ILE A 377 -9.26 -22.76 -3.87
CA ILE A 377 -8.03 -23.01 -3.14
C ILE A 377 -8.20 -24.36 -2.44
N THR A 378 -7.23 -25.24 -2.61
CA THR A 378 -7.23 -26.59 -2.02
C THR A 378 -5.90 -26.85 -1.34
N LEU A 379 -5.91 -27.23 -0.06
CA LEU A 379 -4.76 -27.83 0.60
C LEU A 379 -4.61 -29.29 0.13
N LYS A 380 -3.44 -29.63 -0.43
CA LYS A 380 -3.12 -30.96 -0.93
C LYS A 380 -2.29 -31.75 0.09
N ARG A 381 -2.65 -33.03 0.26
CA ARG A 381 -1.89 -34.05 1.00
C ARG A 381 -0.56 -34.39 0.33
N GLU A 382 0.34 -35.04 1.07
CA GLU A 382 1.59 -35.62 0.53
C GLU A 382 1.34 -36.61 -0.63
N ASP A 383 0.16 -37.27 -0.70
CA ASP A 383 -0.25 -38.17 -1.79
C ASP A 383 -0.91 -37.46 -3.01
N ASN A 384 -0.95 -36.12 -3.02
CA ASN A 384 -1.75 -35.25 -3.92
C ASN A 384 -3.28 -35.40 -3.79
N GLY A 385 -3.77 -36.13 -2.78
CA GLY A 385 -5.16 -36.06 -2.37
C GLY A 385 -5.51 -34.68 -1.78
N GLU A 386 -6.79 -34.45 -1.52
CA GLU A 386 -7.27 -33.17 -1.00
C GLU A 386 -7.57 -33.29 0.50
N GLU A 387 -7.23 -32.23 1.24
CA GLU A 387 -7.45 -32.07 2.70
C GLU A 387 -8.67 -31.19 2.94
N GLN A 388 -8.59 -29.95 2.47
CA GLN A 388 -9.62 -28.93 2.64
C GLN A 388 -9.65 -28.03 1.40
N GLU A 389 -10.85 -27.65 0.95
CA GLU A 389 -11.08 -26.72 -0.15
C GLU A 389 -11.93 -25.52 0.29
N TRP A 390 -11.73 -24.36 -0.34
CA TRP A 390 -12.57 -23.18 -0.18
C TRP A 390 -12.51 -22.25 -1.40
N ARG A 391 -13.48 -21.34 -1.52
CA ARG A 391 -13.54 -20.29 -2.57
C ARG A 391 -13.63 -18.86 -2.02
N THR A 392 -13.48 -18.69 -0.71
CA THR A 392 -13.52 -17.39 -0.04
C THR A 392 -12.16 -16.69 -0.10
N ARG A 393 -12.15 -15.36 0.08
CA ARG A 393 -10.90 -14.56 0.13
C ARG A 393 -10.03 -14.82 1.37
N ARG A 394 -10.62 -15.46 2.39
CA ARG A 394 -10.12 -15.44 3.77
C ARG A 394 -10.54 -16.69 4.53
N VAL A 395 -9.58 -17.21 5.29
CA VAL A 395 -9.73 -18.33 6.21
C VAL A 395 -9.69 -17.80 7.62
N LYS A 396 -10.64 -18.21 8.47
CA LYS A 396 -10.68 -17.90 9.90
C LYS A 396 -10.42 -19.16 10.70
N VAL A 397 -9.53 -19.05 11.68
CA VAL A 397 -9.19 -20.11 12.64
C VAL A 397 -9.53 -19.58 14.03
N GLU A 398 -10.33 -20.31 14.81
CA GLU A 398 -10.55 -19.96 16.21
C GLU A 398 -9.22 -20.04 16.98
N TRP A 399 -9.03 -19.19 17.99
CA TRP A 399 -7.73 -19.00 18.62
C TRP A 399 -7.21 -20.26 19.31
N ASN A 400 -8.12 -21.12 19.81
CA ASN A 400 -7.75 -22.40 20.42
C ASN A 400 -7.12 -23.35 19.39
N ASP A 401 -7.68 -23.40 18.18
CA ASP A 401 -7.30 -24.32 17.10
C ASP A 401 -6.17 -23.78 16.21
N ALA A 402 -5.89 -22.48 16.27
CA ALA A 402 -4.76 -21.87 15.58
C ALA A 402 -3.42 -22.44 16.10
N TYR A 403 -2.52 -22.85 15.21
CA TYR A 403 -1.17 -23.24 15.57
C TYR A 403 -0.38 -22.04 16.11
N LYS A 404 0.27 -22.23 17.26
CA LYS A 404 0.97 -21.19 18.00
C LYS A 404 2.35 -21.70 18.45
N ILE A 405 3.33 -20.81 18.47
CA ILE A 405 4.59 -21.02 19.21
C ILE A 405 4.36 -20.49 20.63
N GLU A 406 4.43 -21.38 21.62
CA GLU A 406 4.29 -21.05 23.03
C GLU A 406 5.65 -20.88 23.68
N ILE A 407 5.89 -19.70 24.26
CA ILE A 407 7.16 -19.36 24.89
C ILE A 407 6.98 -19.50 26.41
N SER A 408 7.18 -20.73 26.88
CA SER A 408 6.91 -21.19 28.26
C SER A 408 7.48 -20.27 29.35
N LYS A 409 8.65 -19.66 29.13
CA LYS A 409 9.31 -18.72 30.05
C LYS A 409 8.53 -17.42 30.26
N ASN A 410 7.77 -17.00 29.25
CA ASN A 410 7.08 -15.71 29.17
C ASN A 410 5.56 -15.82 29.28
N LYS A 411 4.99 -17.03 29.10
CA LYS A 411 3.53 -17.25 28.92
C LYS A 411 2.97 -16.43 27.75
N GLU A 412 3.76 -16.30 26.69
CA GLU A 412 3.38 -15.66 25.43
C GLU A 412 3.10 -16.75 24.39
N SER A 413 2.08 -16.53 23.55
CA SER A 413 1.65 -17.47 22.51
C SER A 413 1.48 -16.71 21.21
N HIS A 414 2.32 -17.02 20.22
CA HIS A 414 2.38 -16.30 18.96
C HIS A 414 1.79 -17.16 17.84
N PRO A 415 0.86 -16.65 17.02
CA PRO A 415 0.29 -17.43 15.93
C PRO A 415 1.35 -17.67 14.85
N ILE A 416 1.33 -18.83 14.23
CA ILE A 416 2.16 -19.08 13.06
C ILE A 416 1.46 -18.59 11.79
N VAL A 417 2.26 -18.25 10.77
CA VAL A 417 1.80 -17.95 9.42
C VAL A 417 2.70 -18.68 8.44
N ALA A 418 2.16 -19.61 7.67
CA ALA A 418 2.89 -20.18 6.54
C ALA A 418 2.74 -19.26 5.33
N ILE A 419 3.86 -18.87 4.72
CA ILE A 419 3.89 -17.96 3.58
C ILE A 419 4.25 -18.77 2.34
N ALA A 420 3.39 -18.74 1.33
CA ALA A 420 3.65 -19.40 0.06
C ALA A 420 4.81 -18.76 -0.70
N LYS A 421 5.70 -19.59 -1.24
CA LYS A 421 6.82 -19.15 -2.08
C LYS A 421 6.33 -18.41 -3.32
N GLY A 422 6.95 -17.27 -3.57
CA GLY A 422 6.78 -16.46 -4.76
C GLY A 422 5.50 -15.62 -4.77
N SER A 423 4.37 -16.15 -4.29
CA SER A 423 3.07 -15.47 -4.27
C SER A 423 2.68 -14.85 -2.93
N HIS A 424 3.43 -15.14 -1.86
CA HIS A 424 3.27 -14.68 -0.47
C HIS A 424 1.92 -14.89 0.21
N ALA A 425 0.99 -15.61 -0.44
CA ALA A 425 -0.29 -15.98 0.12
C ALA A 425 -0.13 -16.57 1.54
N THR A 426 -0.91 -16.06 2.49
CA THR A 426 -0.77 -16.42 3.91
C THR A 426 -1.74 -17.53 4.31
N TYR A 427 -1.22 -18.55 4.98
CA TYR A 427 -1.94 -19.77 5.29
C TYR A 427 -1.81 -20.18 6.78
N PRO A 428 -2.82 -20.86 7.35
CA PRO A 428 -2.78 -21.35 8.74
C PRO A 428 -1.69 -22.40 9.02
N VAL A 429 -1.40 -23.25 8.04
CA VAL A 429 -0.44 -24.36 8.16
C VAL A 429 0.50 -24.43 6.95
N PRO A 430 1.73 -24.94 7.12
CA PRO A 430 2.59 -25.32 6.00
C PRO A 430 1.96 -26.45 5.18
N GLY A 431 2.21 -26.46 3.87
CA GLY A 431 1.62 -27.43 2.95
C GLY A 431 1.81 -27.03 1.49
N ILE A 432 1.19 -27.79 0.59
CA ILE A 432 1.10 -27.43 -0.84
C ILE A 432 -0.34 -27.00 -1.11
N TYR A 433 -0.52 -25.72 -1.41
CA TYR A 433 -1.81 -25.17 -1.80
C TYR A 433 -1.93 -25.18 -3.32
N ALA A 434 -3.13 -25.46 -3.80
CA ALA A 434 -3.48 -25.46 -5.21
C ALA A 434 -4.53 -24.37 -5.45
N VAL A 435 -4.21 -23.39 -6.28
CA VAL A 435 -5.10 -22.26 -6.58
C VAL A 435 -5.56 -22.38 -8.03
N ASN A 436 -6.85 -22.23 -8.28
CA ASN A 436 -7.42 -22.26 -9.63
C ASN A 436 -8.14 -20.93 -9.91
N PRO A 437 -7.50 -19.98 -10.62
CA PRO A 437 -8.02 -18.62 -10.75
C PRO A 437 -9.34 -18.50 -11.51
N ILE A 438 -9.58 -19.38 -12.50
CA ILE A 438 -10.79 -19.40 -13.35
C ILE A 438 -11.08 -20.83 -13.85
N ASP A 439 -10.93 -21.85 -12.99
CA ASP A 439 -11.15 -23.28 -13.30
C ASP A 439 -10.36 -23.87 -14.53
N ILE A 440 -9.31 -23.19 -15.03
CA ILE A 440 -8.57 -23.57 -16.26
C ILE A 440 -7.12 -24.02 -16.01
N ILE A 441 -6.45 -23.52 -14.97
CA ILE A 441 -5.05 -23.89 -14.63
C ILE A 441 -4.91 -23.94 -13.10
N GLU A 442 -4.50 -25.09 -12.57
CA GLU A 442 -4.06 -25.23 -11.17
C GLU A 442 -2.63 -24.67 -11.04
N THR A 443 -2.43 -23.64 -10.22
CA THR A 443 -1.11 -23.15 -9.81
C THR A 443 -0.79 -23.64 -8.40
N LYS A 444 0.39 -24.25 -8.21
CA LYS A 444 0.83 -24.74 -6.91
C LYS A 444 1.61 -23.68 -6.14
N GLU A 445 1.21 -23.48 -4.89
CA GLU A 445 1.75 -22.53 -3.92
C GLU A 445 2.31 -23.32 -2.72
N PRO A 446 3.61 -23.69 -2.74
CA PRO A 446 4.24 -24.38 -1.62
C PRO A 446 4.53 -23.38 -0.50
N ALA A 447 4.10 -23.69 0.73
CA ALA A 447 4.42 -22.94 1.94
C ALA A 447 5.12 -23.89 2.93
N SER A 448 6.44 -23.76 3.09
CA SER A 448 7.26 -24.68 3.89
C SER A 448 7.68 -24.07 5.26
N THR A 449 8.40 -24.85 6.08
CA THR A 449 8.95 -24.44 7.38
C THR A 449 10.48 -24.27 7.38
N ASP A 450 11.10 -24.10 6.21
CA ASP A 450 12.57 -24.14 6.11
C ASP A 450 13.25 -22.93 6.76
N LYS A 451 12.61 -21.76 6.69
CA LYS A 451 13.03 -20.51 7.34
C LYS A 451 11.96 -20.06 8.33
N LEU A 452 12.41 -19.35 9.36
CA LEU A 452 11.58 -18.73 10.39
C LEU A 452 11.89 -17.23 10.49
N LEU A 453 10.87 -16.40 10.27
CA LEU A 453 10.92 -14.97 10.56
C LEU A 453 10.23 -14.72 11.91
N LEU A 454 10.93 -14.08 12.85
CA LEU A 454 10.42 -13.82 14.21
C LEU A 454 10.66 -12.37 14.67
N PRO A 455 9.91 -11.85 15.67
CA PRO A 455 10.11 -10.49 16.17
C PRO A 455 11.51 -10.28 16.75
N SER A 456 12.17 -9.17 16.43
CA SER A 456 13.51 -8.84 16.93
C SER A 456 13.62 -8.62 18.45
N SER A 457 12.53 -8.78 19.21
CA SER A 457 12.52 -8.82 20.67
C SER A 457 12.94 -10.18 21.26
N PHE A 458 13.05 -11.21 20.43
CA PHE A 458 13.47 -12.54 20.85
C PHE A 458 14.94 -12.80 20.51
N SER A 459 15.65 -13.36 21.48
CA SER A 459 16.94 -14.01 21.29
C SER A 459 16.78 -15.53 21.25
N TYR A 460 17.70 -16.17 20.55
CA TYR A 460 17.76 -17.61 20.36
C TYR A 460 19.20 -18.10 20.51
N ASP A 461 19.35 -19.37 20.92
CA ASP A 461 20.66 -20.02 20.99
C ASP A 461 21.02 -20.72 19.67
N SER A 462 22.18 -21.38 19.62
CA SER A 462 22.63 -22.10 18.43
C SER A 462 21.76 -23.31 18.05
N LYS A 463 20.96 -23.87 18.97
CA LYS A 463 20.10 -25.03 18.68
C LYS A 463 18.95 -24.66 17.76
N MET A 464 18.52 -23.40 17.74
CA MET A 464 17.52 -22.95 16.77
C MET A 464 17.99 -23.11 15.32
N ASN A 465 19.29 -23.03 15.04
CA ASN A 465 19.84 -23.35 13.71
C ASN A 465 19.83 -24.86 13.44
N GLU A 466 19.96 -25.71 14.46
CA GLU A 466 19.84 -27.17 14.33
C GLU A 466 18.39 -27.60 14.08
N ILE A 467 17.43 -27.02 14.81
CA ILE A 467 15.98 -27.24 14.68
C ILE A 467 15.52 -26.89 13.26
N LEU A 468 15.95 -25.74 12.73
CA LEU A 468 15.67 -25.29 11.37
C LEU A 468 16.69 -25.77 10.33
N ARG A 469 17.51 -26.79 10.67
CA ARG A 469 18.40 -27.53 9.77
C ARG A 469 19.38 -26.68 8.94
N GLY A 470 19.80 -25.52 9.45
CA GLY A 470 20.73 -24.65 8.74
C GLY A 470 21.05 -23.34 9.46
N ASN A 471 22.28 -22.85 9.26
CA ASN A 471 22.65 -21.50 9.66
C ASN A 471 21.92 -20.46 8.79
N ASN A 472 21.51 -19.34 9.40
CA ASN A 472 20.80 -18.23 8.76
C ASN A 472 19.34 -18.51 8.32
N ASN A 473 18.74 -19.61 8.80
CA ASN A 473 17.32 -19.93 8.60
C ASN A 473 16.39 -19.21 9.60
N VAL A 474 16.92 -18.70 10.72
CA VAL A 474 16.23 -17.71 11.56
C VAL A 474 16.54 -16.30 11.05
N ILE A 475 15.51 -15.46 10.91
CA ILE A 475 15.60 -14.06 10.49
C ILE A 475 14.76 -13.20 11.45
N SER A 476 15.37 -12.20 12.09
CA SER A 476 14.65 -11.28 12.97
C SER A 476 14.02 -10.13 12.18
N TYR A 477 12.74 -9.85 12.40
CA TYR A 477 12.02 -8.73 11.79
C TYR A 477 11.74 -7.61 12.78
N LYS A 478 11.69 -6.37 12.27
CA LYS A 478 11.28 -5.17 13.02
C LYS A 478 9.76 -5.07 13.02
N LEU A 479 9.12 -5.05 14.19
CA LEU A 479 7.69 -4.75 14.31
C LEU A 479 7.48 -3.22 14.37
N LYS A 480 6.63 -2.65 13.52
CA LYS A 480 6.37 -1.18 13.47
C LYS A 480 4.88 -0.85 13.38
N ASP A 481 4.45 0.22 14.02
CA ASP A 481 3.12 0.79 13.78
C ASP A 481 3.04 1.39 12.36
N LEU A 482 2.03 0.99 11.59
CA LEU A 482 1.73 1.53 10.27
C LEU A 482 1.17 2.97 10.34
N LYS A 483 0.73 3.42 11.52
CA LYS A 483 0.21 4.78 11.82
C LYS A 483 -0.99 5.17 10.97
N LEU A 484 -1.85 4.18 10.70
CA LEU A 484 -2.93 4.27 9.71
C LEU A 484 -3.95 5.38 9.98
N GLY A 485 -4.26 5.61 11.26
CA GLY A 485 -5.17 6.68 11.70
C GLY A 485 -4.58 8.09 11.62
N SER A 486 -3.31 8.23 11.27
CA SER A 486 -2.59 9.51 11.25
C SER A 486 -1.75 9.75 9.99
N ILE A 487 -2.07 9.08 8.88
CA ILE A 487 -1.39 9.30 7.60
C ILE A 487 -1.71 10.71 7.08
N THR A 488 -0.64 11.45 6.77
CA THR A 488 -0.65 12.73 6.05
C THR A 488 0.24 12.62 4.80
N SER A 489 0.08 13.53 3.84
CA SER A 489 0.91 13.55 2.61
C SER A 489 2.40 13.85 2.86
N SER A 490 2.77 14.22 4.08
CA SER A 490 4.14 14.49 4.53
C SER A 490 4.64 13.53 5.63
N SER A 491 3.81 12.59 6.08
CA SER A 491 4.19 11.59 7.09
C SER A 491 5.25 10.61 6.56
N PRO A 492 6.01 9.90 7.43
CA PRO A 492 6.99 8.88 6.98
C PRO A 492 6.36 7.81 6.09
N ASN A 493 5.15 7.35 6.45
CA ASN A 493 4.38 6.35 5.73
C ASN A 493 3.44 6.99 4.66
N SER A 494 3.76 8.20 4.18
CA SER A 494 2.90 9.01 3.28
C SER A 494 2.55 8.32 1.95
N LEU A 495 3.29 7.30 1.51
CA LEU A 495 2.91 6.46 0.38
C LEU A 495 1.48 5.91 0.54
N LEU A 496 1.05 5.64 1.78
CA LEU A 496 -0.31 5.23 2.17
C LEU A 496 -1.35 6.36 2.09
N ALA A 497 -1.10 7.43 1.33
CA ALA A 497 -2.09 8.44 0.94
C ALA A 497 -2.54 8.32 -0.52
N PHE A 498 -1.94 7.41 -1.30
CA PHE A 498 -2.09 7.33 -2.77
C PHE A 498 -3.33 6.54 -3.22
N SER A 499 -4.50 7.17 -3.35
CA SER A 499 -5.77 6.46 -3.63
C SER A 499 -5.95 5.76 -5.00
N GLY A 500 -4.88 5.69 -5.80
CA GLY A 500 -4.89 5.18 -7.17
C GLY A 500 -4.71 3.67 -7.31
N TYR A 501 -4.37 3.27 -8.53
CA TYR A 501 -4.01 1.90 -8.92
C TYR A 501 -2.51 1.83 -9.20
N ILE A 502 -1.90 0.68 -8.96
CA ILE A 502 -0.60 0.33 -9.54
C ILE A 502 -0.84 -0.65 -10.69
N VAL A 503 -0.22 -0.36 -11.84
CA VAL A 503 -0.41 -1.09 -13.08
C VAL A 503 0.86 -1.85 -13.39
N ASP A 504 1.02 -2.99 -12.73
CA ASP A 504 2.20 -3.84 -12.80
C ASP A 504 1.98 -5.18 -13.52
N ILE A 505 0.73 -5.60 -13.76
CA ILE A 505 0.40 -6.73 -14.64
C ILE A 505 -0.27 -6.28 -15.94
N ILE A 506 0.15 -6.87 -17.06
CA ILE A 506 -0.44 -6.65 -18.38
C ILE A 506 -1.76 -7.43 -18.48
N GLY A 507 -2.89 -6.72 -18.55
CA GLY A 507 -4.18 -7.27 -18.97
C GLY A 507 -5.05 -7.92 -17.88
N LEU A 508 -4.60 -7.95 -16.62
CA LEU A 508 -5.44 -8.29 -15.47
C LEU A 508 -6.08 -7.04 -14.85
N THR A 509 -6.90 -7.24 -13.82
CA THR A 509 -7.45 -6.16 -13.00
C THR A 509 -6.34 -5.51 -12.19
N ASP A 510 -6.11 -4.22 -12.42
CA ASP A 510 -5.12 -3.42 -11.71
C ASP A 510 -5.40 -3.43 -10.20
N ALA A 511 -4.39 -3.72 -9.40
CA ALA A 511 -4.50 -3.67 -7.95
C ALA A 511 -4.57 -2.21 -7.49
N LYS A 512 -5.52 -1.90 -6.58
CA LYS A 512 -5.39 -0.71 -5.73
C LYS A 512 -4.29 -1.00 -4.71
N PHE A 513 -3.06 -0.65 -5.03
CA PHE A 513 -2.03 -0.50 -4.01
C PHE A 513 -2.49 0.58 -3.02
N PRO A 514 -2.20 0.43 -1.72
CA PRO A 514 -2.77 1.25 -0.66
C PRO A 514 -3.02 2.74 -0.98
N PRO A 515 -4.20 3.23 -0.55
CA PRO A 515 -4.50 2.91 0.82
C PRO A 515 -5.93 2.38 1.04
N PHE A 516 -5.96 1.31 1.82
CA PHE A 516 -7.14 0.75 2.48
C PHE A 516 -8.08 -0.02 1.54
N THR A 517 -7.90 -1.34 1.56
CA THR A 517 -8.81 -2.34 1.01
C THR A 517 -10.07 -2.50 1.86
N GLU A 518 -10.94 -3.44 1.50
CA GLU A 518 -12.08 -3.83 2.34
C GLU A 518 -11.63 -4.35 3.72
N ARG A 519 -10.40 -4.91 3.82
CA ARG A 519 -9.77 -5.36 5.08
C ARG A 519 -9.79 -4.27 6.17
N GLU A 520 -9.48 -3.03 5.80
CA GLU A 520 -9.42 -1.89 6.74
C GLU A 520 -10.68 -1.03 6.69
N THR A 521 -11.29 -0.85 5.51
CA THR A 521 -12.45 0.05 5.32
C THR A 521 -13.80 -0.56 5.70
N LYS A 522 -13.89 -1.89 5.77
CA LYS A 522 -15.12 -2.64 6.09
C LYS A 522 -14.80 -3.78 7.07
N ILE A 523 -14.10 -3.47 8.17
CA ILE A 523 -13.54 -4.47 9.08
C ILE A 523 -14.56 -5.50 9.62
N GLU A 524 -15.84 -5.12 9.85
CA GLU A 524 -16.89 -6.07 10.25
C GLU A 524 -17.16 -7.13 9.15
N ASN A 525 -17.24 -6.71 7.88
CA ASN A 525 -17.36 -7.62 6.73
C ASN A 525 -16.08 -8.45 6.53
N TRP A 526 -14.91 -7.88 6.84
CA TRP A 526 -13.64 -8.61 6.80
C TRP A 526 -13.58 -9.72 7.86
N VAL A 527 -14.10 -9.46 9.06
CA VAL A 527 -14.06 -10.41 10.18
C VAL A 527 -15.15 -11.48 10.09
N ASN A 528 -16.37 -11.10 9.68
CA ASN A 528 -17.56 -11.97 9.74
C ASN A 528 -18.09 -12.39 8.36
N GLY A 529 -17.57 -11.80 7.29
CA GLY A 529 -18.06 -12.02 5.93
C GLY A 529 -19.33 -11.25 5.59
N THR A 530 -19.84 -11.52 4.40
CA THR A 530 -21.17 -11.15 3.92
C THR A 530 -21.78 -12.33 3.16
N GLU A 531 -23.08 -12.31 2.89
CA GLU A 531 -23.76 -13.33 2.08
C GLU A 531 -23.05 -13.57 0.72
N ASP A 532 -22.59 -12.49 0.06
CA ASP A 532 -21.85 -12.54 -1.21
C ASP A 532 -20.34 -12.82 -1.09
N ASP A 533 -19.76 -12.79 0.12
CA ASP A 533 -18.31 -12.94 0.38
C ASP A 533 -18.13 -13.52 1.81
N PRO A 534 -18.48 -14.80 2.03
CA PRO A 534 -18.40 -15.41 3.36
C PRO A 534 -16.95 -15.57 3.81
N VAL A 535 -16.77 -15.83 5.11
CA VAL A 535 -15.50 -16.30 5.66
C VAL A 535 -15.50 -17.83 5.57
N HIS A 536 -14.34 -18.43 5.29
CA HIS A 536 -14.19 -19.88 5.41
C HIS A 536 -13.69 -20.20 6.82
N ASP A 537 -14.48 -20.94 7.59
CA ASP A 537 -14.05 -21.44 8.90
C ASP A 537 -13.13 -22.66 8.69
N TRP A 538 -11.93 -22.59 9.27
CA TRP A 538 -10.92 -23.63 9.19
C TRP A 538 -11.33 -24.89 9.93
N ASP A 539 -10.87 -26.04 9.44
CA ASP A 539 -11.20 -27.35 10.00
C ASP A 539 -9.89 -28.06 10.38
N PRO A 540 -9.46 -28.00 11.67
CA PRO A 540 -8.18 -28.56 12.08
C PRO A 540 -8.11 -30.09 11.89
N ASP A 541 -9.26 -30.78 11.93
CA ASP A 541 -9.33 -32.24 11.74
C ASP A 541 -9.10 -32.68 10.29
N LYS A 542 -9.07 -31.74 9.33
CA LYS A 542 -8.82 -32.01 7.90
C LYS A 542 -7.35 -31.94 7.50
N VAL A 543 -6.45 -31.46 8.37
CA VAL A 543 -5.01 -31.45 8.09
C VAL A 543 -4.43 -32.86 8.16
N ASP A 544 -3.49 -33.24 7.29
CA ASP A 544 -2.84 -34.55 7.41
C ASP A 544 -2.17 -34.72 8.79
N LYS A 545 -2.43 -35.86 9.43
CA LYS A 545 -1.96 -36.15 10.80
C LYS A 545 -0.44 -36.22 10.90
N THR A 546 0.24 -36.61 9.84
CA THR A 546 1.71 -36.62 9.79
C THR A 546 2.24 -35.20 9.74
N THR A 547 1.65 -34.34 8.90
CA THR A 547 1.94 -32.90 8.84
C THR A 547 1.68 -32.22 10.18
N GLN A 548 0.52 -32.47 10.80
CA GLN A 548 0.17 -31.97 12.14
C GLN A 548 1.21 -32.37 13.19
N VAL A 549 1.54 -33.65 13.34
CA VAL A 549 2.51 -34.12 14.35
C VAL A 549 3.92 -33.58 14.10
N LYS A 550 4.35 -33.45 12.83
CA LYS A 550 5.61 -32.79 12.46
C LYS A 550 5.61 -31.31 12.91
N LEU A 551 4.51 -30.60 12.65
CA LEU A 551 4.35 -29.18 12.96
C LEU A 551 4.26 -28.91 14.47
N GLU A 552 3.43 -29.66 15.21
CA GLU A 552 3.29 -29.57 16.67
C GLU A 552 4.63 -29.76 17.38
N LYS A 553 5.41 -30.75 16.93
CA LYS A 553 6.77 -30.95 17.43
C LYS A 553 7.65 -29.74 17.12
N LEU A 554 7.65 -29.25 15.89
CA LEU A 554 8.49 -28.13 15.47
C LEU A 554 8.17 -26.85 16.25
N VAL A 555 6.90 -26.45 16.39
CA VAL A 555 6.53 -25.22 17.11
C VAL A 555 6.87 -25.30 18.59
N LYS A 556 6.78 -26.50 19.19
CA LYS A 556 7.23 -26.75 20.56
C LYS A 556 8.75 -26.67 20.70
N ASP A 557 9.50 -27.37 19.85
CA ASP A 557 10.96 -27.35 19.85
C ASP A 557 11.49 -25.91 19.68
N ILE A 558 10.83 -25.09 18.85
CA ILE A 558 11.11 -23.65 18.72
C ILE A 558 10.79 -22.90 20.03
N GLY A 559 9.58 -23.05 20.58
CA GLY A 559 9.13 -22.36 21.80
C GLY A 559 10.01 -22.61 23.02
N ASP A 560 10.49 -23.84 23.20
CA ASP A 560 11.36 -24.23 24.32
C ASP A 560 12.78 -23.62 24.22
N ASN A 561 13.25 -23.27 23.02
CA ASN A 561 14.59 -22.70 22.80
C ASN A 561 14.62 -21.17 22.57
N LEU A 562 13.45 -20.51 22.59
CA LEU A 562 13.36 -19.05 22.55
C LEU A 562 13.46 -18.40 23.95
N THR A 563 13.95 -17.17 23.98
CA THR A 563 13.89 -16.29 25.16
C THR A 563 13.63 -14.86 24.70
N LYS A 564 12.72 -14.14 25.37
CA LYS A 564 12.51 -12.71 25.08
C LYS A 564 13.58 -11.90 25.80
N GLU A 565 14.26 -10.99 25.10
CA GLU A 565 15.15 -10.06 25.77
C GLU A 565 14.32 -9.04 26.55
N VAL A 566 14.45 -9.06 27.88
CA VAL A 566 13.88 -8.01 28.73
C VAL A 566 14.74 -6.77 28.56
N ILE A 567 14.47 -5.99 27.51
CA ILE A 567 15.06 -4.66 27.31
C ILE A 567 14.56 -3.79 28.46
N SER A 568 15.35 -3.70 29.54
CA SER A 568 15.06 -2.80 30.64
C SER A 568 15.03 -1.37 30.11
N LYS A 569 13.83 -0.77 30.04
CA LYS A 569 13.65 0.67 29.76
C LYS A 569 14.20 1.48 30.93
N LYS A 570 15.53 1.53 31.06
CA LYS A 570 16.21 2.51 31.91
C LYS A 570 16.04 3.87 31.25
N THR A 571 15.17 4.67 31.84
CA THR A 571 14.98 6.09 31.56
C THR A 571 16.34 6.79 31.49
N LYS A 572 16.65 7.39 30.35
CA LYS A 572 17.63 8.48 30.24
C LYS A 572 16.94 9.76 30.70
N ASP A 573 16.81 9.92 32.00
CA ASP A 573 16.62 11.22 32.66
C ASP A 573 17.83 11.48 33.56
N ASP A 574 18.04 12.76 33.90
CA ASP A 574 19.17 13.29 34.68
C ASP A 574 20.58 13.25 34.05
N SER A 575 20.70 13.85 32.86
CA SER A 575 21.88 14.68 32.58
C SER A 575 21.60 16.13 33.00
N GLY A 576 22.05 16.56 34.20
CA GLY A 576 21.74 17.93 34.59
C GLY A 576 22.12 18.50 35.95
N ASN A 577 22.94 17.86 36.81
CA ASN A 577 23.51 18.59 37.95
C ASN A 577 24.76 17.93 38.57
N LYS A 578 25.94 18.52 38.29
CA LYS A 578 27.04 18.62 39.27
C LYS A 578 28.00 19.74 38.88
N LYS A 579 28.29 20.61 39.86
CA LYS A 579 29.30 21.67 39.80
C LYS A 579 30.70 21.08 39.92
N SER A 580 31.65 21.66 39.20
CA SER A 580 32.99 22.03 39.69
C SER A 580 33.54 23.13 38.81
#